data_AF-A0A7S1ZUX0-F1
#
_entry.id   AF-A0A7S1ZUX0-F1
#
_cell.length_a   1.000
_cell.length_b   1.000
_cell.length_c   1.000
_cell.angle_alpha   90.00
_cell.angle_beta   90.00
_cell.angle_gamma   90.00
#
_symmetry.space_group_name_H-M   'P 1'
#
loop_
_entity.id
_entity.type
_entity.pdbx_description
1 polymer ?
#
loop_
_entity_poly.entity_id
_entity_poly.type
_entity_poly.pdbx_seq_one_letter_code
_entity_poly.pdbx_strand_id
1 'polypeptide(L)'
;SDLLPKELGKCDYETGDDGKMLSTVLDTSIMATELLKEGWSVLALLERIATADPPFRALIDTGALVTGFSNLEVASQLLKCGLPWCDGVVFLDEDDKKQVLVRATGRVVSID
;
A
#
# COMPACT_ATOMS: atom_id res chain seq x y z
N SER A 1 21.99 -0.23 5.46
CA SER A 1 22.58 -0.38 4.12
C SER A 1 23.55 0.77 3.91
N ASP A 2 24.86 0.51 3.86
CA ASP A 2 25.88 1.55 3.69
C ASP A 2 26.09 1.95 2.21
N LEU A 3 25.04 1.81 1.40
CA LEU A 3 25.02 2.22 -0.01
C LEU A 3 24.64 3.70 -0.18
N LEU A 4 24.56 4.47 0.90
CA LEU A 4 24.27 5.89 0.81
C LEU A 4 25.50 6.64 0.25
N PRO A 5 25.29 7.56 -0.71
CA PRO A 5 26.33 8.47 -1.18
C PRO A 5 27.08 9.13 -0.02
N LYS A 6 28.42 9.28 -0.14
CA LYS A 6 29.26 9.78 0.96
C LYS A 6 28.86 11.18 1.44
N GLU A 7 28.18 11.95 0.59
CA GLU A 7 27.69 13.29 0.93
C GLU A 7 26.52 13.27 1.94
N LEU A 8 25.81 12.15 2.08
CA LEU A 8 24.67 11.99 2.99
C LEU A 8 25.09 11.66 4.45
N GLY A 9 26.40 11.54 4.72
CA GLY A 9 26.92 11.24 6.05
C GLY A 9 26.89 9.75 6.41
N LYS A 10 27.05 9.46 7.70
CA LYS A 10 26.94 8.08 8.22
C LYS A 10 25.50 7.80 8.60
N CYS A 11 25.01 6.63 8.21
CA CYS A 11 23.73 6.12 8.71
C CYS A 11 23.88 5.86 10.21
N ASP A 12 23.05 6.53 11.02
CA ASP A 12 22.99 6.32 12.46
C ASP A 12 21.91 5.27 12.73
N TYR A 13 22.29 4.16 13.35
CA TYR A 13 21.38 3.05 13.61
C TYR A 13 20.89 3.16 15.06
N GLU A 14 19.59 3.33 15.25
CA GLU A 14 19.00 3.34 16.59
C GLU A 14 19.05 1.93 17.17
N THR A 15 19.58 1.81 18.39
CA THR A 15 19.73 0.52 19.05
C THR A 15 18.35 -0.08 19.34
N GLY A 16 18.07 -1.23 18.73
CA GLY A 16 16.83 -2.00 18.97
C GLY A 16 15.77 -1.87 17.88
N ASP A 17 15.97 -0.99 16.88
CA ASP A 17 15.00 -0.79 15.80
C ASP A 17 14.73 -2.06 14.99
N ASP A 18 15.79 -2.76 14.56
CA ASP A 18 15.66 -4.03 13.84
C ASP A 18 14.93 -5.09 14.69
N GLY A 19 15.24 -5.14 15.99
CA GLY A 19 14.59 -6.05 16.94
C GLY A 19 13.10 -5.77 17.07
N LYS A 20 12.71 -4.49 17.11
CA LYS A 20 11.30 -4.06 17.15
C LYS A 20 10.57 -4.41 15.86
N MET A 21 11.19 -4.16 14.71
CA MET A 21 10.67 -4.52 13.40
C MET A 21 10.40 -6.02 13.30
N LEU A 22 11.40 -6.84 13.60
CA LEU A 22 11.28 -8.31 13.60
C LEU A 22 10.22 -8.79 14.58
N SER A 23 10.22 -8.29 15.83
CA SER A 23 9.23 -8.70 16.82
C SER A 23 7.80 -8.39 16.38
N THR A 24 7.58 -7.25 15.70
CA THR A 24 6.24 -6.85 15.23
C THR A 24 5.80 -7.71 14.03
N VAL A 25 6.68 -7.90 13.04
CA VAL A 25 6.34 -8.63 11.80
C VAL A 25 6.22 -10.15 12.04
N LEU A 26 6.91 -10.69 13.05
CA LEU A 26 6.84 -12.10 13.41
C LEU A 26 5.75 -12.41 14.45
N ASP A 27 5.14 -11.40 15.09
CA ASP A 27 4.05 -11.59 16.03
C ASP A 27 2.75 -11.92 15.28
N THR A 28 2.28 -13.16 15.43
CA THR A 28 1.05 -13.65 14.79
C THR A 28 -0.25 -13.01 15.31
N SER A 29 -0.18 -12.25 16.42
CA SER A 29 -1.31 -11.43 16.88
C SER A 29 -1.41 -10.09 16.14
N ILE A 30 -0.36 -9.68 15.42
CA ILE A 30 -0.27 -8.44 14.65
C ILE A 30 -0.29 -8.73 13.15
N MET A 31 0.40 -9.78 12.71
CA MET A 31 0.63 -10.12 11.32
C MET A 31 0.01 -11.47 10.95
N ALA A 32 -0.59 -11.55 9.76
CA ALA A 32 -1.11 -12.79 9.20
C ALA A 32 -0.75 -12.89 7.71
N THR A 33 -0.75 -14.11 7.19
CA THR A 33 -0.56 -14.40 5.76
C THR A 33 -1.78 -15.11 5.20
N GLU A 34 -1.99 -14.94 3.90
CA GLU A 34 -3.07 -15.59 3.17
C GLU A 34 -2.57 -16.02 1.80
N LEU A 35 -2.95 -17.22 1.38
CA LEU A 35 -2.71 -17.72 0.04
C LEU A 35 -3.89 -17.34 -0.86
N LEU A 36 -3.57 -16.71 -2.00
CA LEU A 36 -4.56 -16.46 -3.04
C LEU A 36 -4.96 -17.78 -3.70
N LYS A 37 -6.25 -17.88 -4.08
CA LYS A 37 -6.77 -19.06 -4.77
C LYS A 37 -6.14 -19.22 -6.16
N GLU A 38 -6.11 -20.45 -6.66
CA GLU A 38 -5.74 -20.72 -8.04
C GLU A 38 -6.64 -19.93 -9.01
N GLY A 39 -6.06 -19.40 -10.09
CA GLY A 39 -6.78 -18.59 -11.07
C GLY A 39 -7.17 -17.19 -10.59
N TRP A 40 -6.54 -16.66 -9.53
CA TRP A 40 -6.76 -15.29 -9.10
C TRP A 40 -6.49 -14.28 -10.23
N SER A 41 -7.19 -13.14 -10.17
CA SER A 41 -6.94 -11.99 -11.03
C SER A 41 -6.71 -10.75 -10.18
N VAL A 42 -6.03 -9.76 -10.74
CA VAL A 42 -5.82 -8.46 -10.09
C VAL A 42 -7.15 -7.86 -9.62
N LEU A 43 -8.19 -7.91 -10.46
CA LEU A 43 -9.51 -7.38 -10.10
C LEU A 43 -10.14 -8.11 -8.91
N ALA A 44 -10.08 -9.45 -8.89
CA ALA A 44 -10.60 -10.22 -7.76
C ALA A 44 -9.83 -9.95 -6.46
N LEU A 45 -8.51 -9.74 -6.56
CA LEU A 45 -7.69 -9.33 -5.42
C LEU A 45 -8.09 -7.95 -4.90
N LEU A 46 -8.24 -6.96 -5.77
CA LEU A 46 -8.64 -5.61 -5.39
C LEU A 46 -10.06 -5.56 -4.80
N GLU A 47 -11.00 -6.33 -5.35
CA GLU A 47 -12.34 -6.48 -4.78
C GLU A 47 -12.29 -7.06 -3.36
N ARG A 48 -11.51 -8.12 -3.17
CA ARG A 48 -11.31 -8.73 -1.85
C ARG A 48 -10.72 -7.73 -0.85
N ILE A 49 -9.72 -6.95 -1.24
CA ILE A 49 -9.11 -5.92 -0.39
C ILE A 49 -10.13 -4.82 -0.05
N ALA A 50 -10.87 -4.34 -1.05
CA ALA A 50 -11.80 -3.22 -0.89
C ALA A 50 -13.04 -3.56 -0.03
N THR A 51 -13.37 -4.84 0.10
CA THR A 51 -14.55 -5.33 0.83
C THR A 51 -14.20 -6.05 2.14
N ALA A 52 -12.91 -6.10 2.51
CA ALA A 52 -12.46 -6.78 3.72
C ALA A 52 -13.05 -6.16 5.00
N ASP A 53 -13.33 -7.03 5.97
CA ASP A 53 -13.71 -6.69 7.33
C ASP A 53 -12.85 -7.51 8.31
N PRO A 54 -12.01 -6.89 9.15
CA PRO A 54 -11.80 -5.45 9.28
C PRO A 54 -11.16 -4.82 8.02
N PRO A 55 -11.37 -3.50 7.78
CA PRO A 55 -10.89 -2.84 6.58
C PRO A 55 -9.36 -2.69 6.56
N PHE A 56 -8.74 -3.04 5.43
CA PHE A 56 -7.36 -2.69 5.14
C PHE A 56 -7.22 -1.19 4.88
N ARG A 57 -6.21 -0.56 5.47
CA ARG A 57 -5.97 0.89 5.39
C ARG A 57 -4.80 1.29 4.50
N ALA A 58 -3.97 0.32 4.15
CA ALA A 58 -2.82 0.49 3.29
C ALA A 58 -2.65 -0.75 2.42
N LEU A 59 -2.23 -0.54 1.17
CA LEU A 59 -1.85 -1.58 0.23
C LEU A 59 -0.46 -1.24 -0.27
N ILE A 60 0.50 -2.13 -0.04
CA ILE A 60 1.89 -1.96 -0.46
C ILE A 60 2.20 -3.13 -1.41
N ASP A 61 2.33 -2.84 -2.69
CA ASP A 61 2.76 -3.83 -3.70
C ASP A 61 4.26 -3.68 -3.96
N THR A 62 5.06 -4.55 -3.36
CA THR A 62 6.52 -4.59 -3.57
C THR A 62 6.93 -5.70 -4.55
N GLY A 63 5.99 -6.42 -5.15
CA GLY A 63 6.24 -7.65 -5.92
C GLY A 63 5.65 -7.67 -7.32
N ALA A 64 5.10 -6.53 -7.78
CA ALA A 64 4.38 -6.42 -9.05
C ALA A 64 3.14 -7.34 -9.09
N LEU A 65 2.49 -7.56 -7.94
CA LEU A 65 1.29 -8.38 -7.84
C LEU A 65 0.12 -7.75 -8.61
N VAL A 66 0.06 -6.42 -8.64
CA VAL A 66 -0.99 -5.62 -9.27
C VAL A 66 -0.49 -5.10 -10.63
N THR A 67 0.12 -5.98 -11.43
CA THR A 67 0.66 -5.63 -12.76
C THR A 67 -0.41 -5.20 -13.76
N GLY A 68 -0.04 -4.31 -14.67
CA GLY A 68 -0.91 -3.79 -15.72
C GLY A 68 -1.87 -2.70 -15.25
N PHE A 69 -1.79 -2.28 -13.99
CA PHE A 69 -2.53 -1.15 -13.43
C PHE A 69 -1.54 -0.10 -12.93
N SER A 70 -1.76 1.15 -13.30
CA SER A 70 -1.15 2.30 -12.62
C SER A 70 -1.73 2.47 -11.21
N ASN A 71 -1.01 3.15 -10.33
CA ASN A 71 -1.47 3.44 -8.98
C ASN A 71 -2.83 4.18 -8.95
N LEU A 72 -3.08 5.04 -9.95
CA LEU A 72 -4.38 5.71 -10.13
C LEU A 72 -5.49 4.71 -10.50
N GLU A 73 -5.22 3.78 -11.41
CA GLU A 73 -6.20 2.74 -11.80
C GLU A 73 -6.50 1.81 -10.62
N VAL A 74 -5.49 1.45 -9.81
CA VAL A 74 -5.69 0.72 -8.55
C VAL A 74 -6.59 1.49 -7.60
N ALA A 75 -6.29 2.77 -7.35
CA ALA A 75 -7.09 3.63 -6.48
C ALA A 75 -8.55 3.73 -6.95
N SER A 76 -8.75 3.91 -8.25
CA SER A 76 -10.07 3.97 -8.88
C SER A 76 -10.83 2.65 -8.72
N GLN A 77 -10.17 1.52 -8.98
CA GLN A 77 -10.77 0.20 -8.87
C GLN A 77 -11.13 -0.16 -7.42
N LEU A 78 -10.29 0.19 -6.44
CA LEU A 78 -10.58 0.00 -5.03
C LEU A 78 -11.83 0.77 -4.58
N LEU A 79 -11.96 2.05 -4.98
CA LEU A 79 -13.14 2.87 -4.67
C LEU A 79 -14.40 2.34 -5.39
N LYS A 80 -14.24 1.79 -6.60
CA LYS A 80 -15.33 1.18 -7.37
C LYS A 80 -15.81 -0.14 -6.76
N CYS A 81 -14.90 -0.97 -6.26
CA CYS A 81 -15.24 -2.25 -5.61
C CYS A 81 -15.83 -2.07 -4.21
N GLY A 82 -15.36 -1.07 -3.45
CA GLY A 82 -15.75 -0.93 -2.05
C GLY A 82 -15.12 0.27 -1.34
N LEU A 83 -14.54 0.02 -0.16
CA LEU A 83 -14.00 1.02 0.78
C LEU A 83 -15.04 2.04 1.29
N PRO A 84 -16.25 1.62 1.75
CA PRO A 84 -17.30 2.55 2.19
C PRO A 84 -16.89 3.42 3.38
N TRP A 85 -15.79 3.07 4.06
CA TRP A 85 -15.24 3.77 5.21
C TRP A 85 -14.40 5.00 4.86
N CYS A 86 -14.06 5.25 3.58
CA CYS A 86 -13.26 6.40 3.18
C CYS A 86 -13.84 7.20 1.99
N ASP A 87 -13.49 8.48 1.98
CA ASP A 87 -13.86 9.45 0.94
C ASP A 87 -12.84 9.55 -0.20
N GLY A 88 -11.72 8.83 -0.11
CA GLY A 88 -10.70 8.83 -1.14
C GLY A 88 -9.57 7.85 -0.86
N VAL A 89 -8.74 7.63 -1.88
CA VAL A 89 -7.54 6.78 -1.81
C VAL A 89 -6.33 7.63 -2.13
N VAL A 90 -5.33 7.58 -1.24
CA VAL A 90 -4.02 8.19 -1.46
C VAL A 90 -3.14 7.21 -2.23
N PHE A 91 -2.44 7.70 -3.24
CA PHE A 91 -1.50 6.92 -4.04
C PHE A 91 -0.30 7.78 -4.44
N LEU A 92 0.79 7.13 -4.89
CA LEU A 92 1.95 7.81 -5.45
C LEU A 92 1.83 7.85 -6.98
N ASP A 93 2.00 9.02 -7.59
CA ASP A 93 2.05 9.14 -9.05
C ASP A 93 3.41 8.71 -9.62
N GLU A 94 3.60 8.91 -10.93
CA GLU A 94 4.83 8.55 -11.65
C GLU A 94 6.06 9.36 -11.20
N ASP A 95 5.88 10.49 -10.52
CA ASP A 95 6.93 11.33 -9.95
C ASP A 95 7.15 11.05 -8.44
N ASP A 96 6.59 9.96 -7.90
CA ASP A 96 6.55 9.63 -6.47
C ASP A 96 5.85 10.71 -5.59
N LYS A 97 4.98 11.54 -6.19
CA LYS A 97 4.22 12.54 -5.43
C LYS A 97 2.93 11.95 -4.92
N LYS A 98 2.54 12.36 -3.71
CA LYS A 98 1.29 11.93 -3.10
C LYS A 98 0.11 12.62 -3.79
N GLN A 99 -0.82 11.80 -4.24
CA GLN A 99 -2.08 12.21 -4.84
C GLN A 99 -3.23 11.60 -4.06
N VAL A 100 -4.39 12.25 -4.04
CA VAL A 100 -5.64 11.68 -3.54
C VAL A 100 -6.67 11.62 -4.65
N LEU A 101 -7.22 10.43 -4.89
CA LEU A 101 -8.42 10.26 -5.70
C LEU A 101 -9.66 10.40 -4.82
N VAL A 102 -10.43 11.46 -5.03
CA VAL A 102 -11.62 11.77 -4.22
C VAL A 102 -12.85 11.03 -4.76
N ARG A 103 -13.48 10.19 -3.93
CA ARG A 103 -14.66 9.36 -4.27
C ARG A 103 -15.80 10.18 -4.85
N ALA A 104 -16.18 11.27 -4.18
CA ALA A 104 -17.38 12.04 -4.53
C ALA A 104 -17.27 12.76 -5.88
N THR A 105 -16.05 13.07 -6.33
CA THR A 105 -15.84 13.90 -7.54
C THR A 105 -15.08 13.19 -8.65
N GLY A 106 -14.41 12.08 -8.34
CA GLY A 106 -13.48 11.40 -9.26
C GLY A 106 -12.23 12.22 -9.59
N ARG A 107 -12.00 13.35 -8.90
CA ARG A 107 -10.83 14.21 -9.13
C ARG A 107 -9.62 13.68 -8.40
N VAL A 108 -8.47 13.83 -9.05
CA VAL A 108 -7.15 13.64 -8.44
C VAL A 108 -6.65 15.00 -7.96
N VAL A 109 -6.21 15.06 -6.71
CA VAL A 109 -5.68 16.27 -6.07
C VAL A 109 -4.32 15.95 -5.48
N SER A 110 -3.32 16.80 -5.73
CA SER A 110 -2.01 16.68 -5.10
C SER A 110 -2.08 17.09 -3.64
N ILE A 111 -1.38 16.35 -2.79
CA ILE A 111 -1.26 16.66 -1.37
C ILE A 111 0.21 16.83 -1.02
N ASP A 112 0.51 17.92 -0.32
CA ASP A 112 1.87 18.26 0.15
C ASP A 112 2.27 17.40 1.37
#